data_AF-A0A2T6VP78-F1
#
_entry.id   AF-A0A2T6VP78-F1
#
_cell.length_a   1.000
_cell.length_b   1.000
_cell.length_c   1.000
_cell.angle_alpha   90.00
_cell.angle_beta   90.00
_cell.angle_gamma   90.00
#
_symmetry.space_group_name_H-M   'P 1'
#
loop_
_entity.id
_entity.type
_entity.pdbx_description
1 polymer ?
#
loop_
_entity_poly.entity_id
_entity_poly.type
_entity_poly.pdbx_seq_one_letter_code
_entity_poly.pdbx_strand_id
1 'polypeptide(L)'
;GKYESIVITGNATLNKAIDSIRLGVKDFFQKPFKPELLLESIYRTKKVLEFQKKHPLEKPLKKPHKHSFLAASKALEESKRQALKVASTDANVMLLGESGVGKEVFAHFIHEHSQRSKHPFIAINMSAIPEHLLESELFGYQKGAFTDAIAPKMGLFESANKGTIFLDEIAEMPFQLQSKLLRVVQEKEITRLGDNKSVKIDVRFISATNANMKEKIASKEFREDLFFRLQIVPITIAPLRERVEEILPIAEIKLKEVCDAYHLGPKSFSKSAAKRLLEYSWHGNVRELLGVVERAAILSEGAEIQEKDLFLER
;
A
#
# COMPACT_ATOMS: atom_id res chain seq x y z
N GLY A 1 -4.45 -20.16 -2.95
CA GLY A 1 -5.38 -21.28 -2.74
C GLY A 1 -4.83 -22.54 -3.39
N LYS A 2 -5.26 -23.72 -2.95
CA LYS A 2 -4.77 -25.04 -3.43
C LYS A 2 -5.26 -25.40 -4.86
N TYR A 3 -6.15 -24.59 -5.44
CA TYR A 3 -6.75 -24.78 -6.75
C TYR A 3 -6.68 -23.48 -7.56
N GLU A 4 -6.46 -23.61 -8.86
CA GLU A 4 -6.57 -22.52 -9.81
C GLU A 4 -8.03 -22.42 -10.26
N SER A 5 -8.54 -21.20 -10.40
CA SER A 5 -9.94 -20.95 -10.75
C SER A 5 -10.00 -19.93 -11.87
N ILE A 6 -10.87 -20.20 -12.84
CA ILE A 6 -11.26 -19.28 -13.92
C ILE A 6 -12.75 -19.00 -13.70
N VAL A 7 -13.14 -17.73 -13.66
CA VAL A 7 -14.53 -17.34 -13.44
C VAL A 7 -15.21 -17.11 -14.78
N ILE A 8 -16.38 -17.72 -14.96
CA ILE A 8 -17.20 -17.58 -16.17
C ILE A 8 -18.59 -17.10 -15.75
N THR A 9 -19.03 -15.94 -16.24
CA THR A 9 -20.36 -15.38 -15.89
C THR A 9 -21.16 -14.93 -17.11
N GLY A 10 -22.48 -15.09 -17.06
CA GLY A 10 -23.41 -14.58 -18.07
C GLY A 10 -23.94 -13.17 -17.78
N ASN A 11 -23.68 -12.64 -16.58
CA ASN A 11 -24.13 -11.31 -16.17
C ASN A 11 -22.93 -10.58 -15.54
N ALA A 12 -22.01 -10.15 -16.40
CA ALA A 12 -20.82 -9.43 -15.99
C ALA A 12 -21.16 -7.95 -15.83
N THR A 13 -21.02 -7.44 -14.62
CA THR A 13 -20.75 -6.01 -14.41
C THR A 13 -19.24 -5.85 -14.23
N LEU A 14 -18.70 -4.72 -14.68
CA LEU A 14 -17.27 -4.37 -14.60
C LEU A 14 -16.69 -4.64 -13.20
N ASN A 15 -17.45 -4.33 -12.15
CA ASN A 15 -17.07 -4.54 -10.76
C ASN A 15 -16.85 -6.01 -10.41
N LYS A 16 -17.69 -6.93 -10.91
CA LYS A 16 -17.55 -8.37 -10.63
C LYS A 16 -16.32 -8.99 -11.28
N ALA A 17 -15.91 -8.47 -12.45
CA ALA A 17 -14.68 -8.90 -13.11
C ALA A 17 -13.45 -8.49 -12.30
N ILE A 18 -13.44 -7.24 -11.82
CA ILE A 18 -12.37 -6.67 -10.99
C ILE A 18 -12.28 -7.40 -9.63
N ASP A 19 -13.42 -7.65 -8.99
CA ASP A 19 -13.46 -8.38 -7.70
C ASP A 19 -12.95 -9.81 -7.87
N SER A 20 -13.25 -10.48 -8.98
CA SER A 20 -12.75 -11.83 -9.26
C SER A 20 -11.22 -11.86 -9.39
N ILE A 21 -10.62 -10.88 -10.07
CA ILE A 21 -9.16 -10.76 -10.18
C ILE A 21 -8.52 -10.50 -8.81
N ARG A 22 -9.13 -9.62 -7.99
CA ARG A 22 -8.68 -9.34 -6.61
C ARG A 22 -8.70 -10.57 -5.71
N LEU A 23 -9.63 -11.51 -5.95
CA LEU A 23 -9.74 -12.78 -5.23
C LEU A 23 -8.72 -13.84 -5.68
N GLY A 24 -7.80 -13.50 -6.60
CA GLY A 24 -6.75 -14.41 -7.05
C GLY A 24 -7.20 -15.43 -8.10
N VAL A 25 -8.32 -15.15 -8.79
CA VAL A 25 -8.76 -15.91 -9.95
C VAL A 25 -7.77 -15.67 -11.09
N LYS A 26 -7.41 -16.72 -11.83
CA LYS A 26 -6.40 -16.66 -12.90
C LYS A 26 -6.89 -15.92 -14.13
N ASP A 27 -8.18 -16.02 -14.43
CA ASP A 27 -8.78 -15.45 -15.61
C ASP A 27 -10.30 -15.28 -15.46
N PHE A 28 -10.90 -14.41 -16.27
CA PHE A 28 -12.32 -14.07 -16.23
C PHE A 28 -12.92 -14.04 -17.63
N PHE A 29 -14.05 -14.72 -17.82
CA PHE A 29 -14.78 -14.77 -19.10
C PHE A 29 -16.24 -14.34 -18.93
N GLN A 30 -16.70 -13.45 -19.82
CA GLN A 30 -18.10 -13.10 -19.97
C GLN A 30 -18.73 -13.91 -21.10
N LYS A 31 -19.88 -14.56 -20.84
CA LYS A 31 -20.66 -15.18 -21.91
C LYS A 31 -21.39 -14.12 -22.75
N PRO A 32 -21.46 -14.27 -24.09
CA PRO A 32 -20.87 -15.36 -24.87
C PRO A 32 -19.36 -15.14 -25.13
N PHE A 33 -18.58 -16.22 -25.07
CA PHE A 33 -17.16 -16.21 -25.43
C PHE A 33 -16.85 -17.38 -26.39
N LYS A 34 -15.78 -17.22 -27.18
CA LYS A 34 -15.26 -18.25 -28.06
C LYS A 34 -14.57 -19.36 -27.24
N PRO A 35 -14.93 -20.65 -27.38
CA PRO A 35 -14.33 -21.75 -26.62
C PRO A 35 -12.81 -21.82 -26.70
N GLU A 36 -12.23 -21.35 -27.82
CA GLU A 36 -10.79 -21.30 -28.06
C GLU A 36 -10.06 -20.43 -27.05
N LEU A 37 -10.65 -19.30 -26.63
CA LEU A 37 -10.05 -18.38 -25.65
C LEU A 37 -9.97 -19.01 -24.25
N LEU A 38 -10.95 -19.83 -23.88
CA LEU A 38 -10.92 -20.58 -22.62
C LEU A 38 -9.83 -21.67 -22.66
N LEU A 39 -9.70 -22.35 -23.80
CA LEU A 39 -8.66 -23.37 -23.99
C LEU A 39 -7.26 -22.75 -23.91
N GLU A 40 -7.02 -21.61 -24.55
CA GLU A 40 -5.75 -20.88 -24.45
C GLU A 40 -5.40 -20.52 -23.00
N SER A 41 -6.37 -20.01 -22.23
CA SER A 41 -6.19 -19.69 -20.82
C SER A 41 -5.78 -20.93 -20.00
N ILE A 42 -6.47 -22.07 -20.18
CA ILE A 42 -6.15 -23.33 -19.50
C ILE A 42 -4.75 -23.86 -19.89
N TYR A 43 -4.38 -23.79 -21.18
CA TYR A 43 -3.08 -24.27 -21.65
C TYR A 43 -1.92 -23.37 -21.19
N ARG A 44 -2.14 -22.05 -21.11
CA ARG A 44 -1.18 -21.10 -20.52
C ARG A 44 -0.90 -21.47 -19.06
N THR A 45 -1.93 -21.84 -18.30
CA THR A 45 -1.78 -22.28 -16.91
C THR A 45 -0.97 -23.58 -16.78
N LYS A 46 -1.22 -24.58 -17.64
CA LYS A 46 -0.48 -25.86 -17.62
C LYS A 46 1.01 -25.70 -17.93
N LYS A 47 1.37 -24.89 -18.94
CA LYS A 47 2.79 -24.66 -19.29
C LYS A 47 3.57 -24.00 -18.16
N VAL A 48 2.95 -23.07 -17.42
CA VAL A 48 3.56 -22.41 -16.26
C VAL A 48 3.84 -23.41 -15.12
N LEU A 49 2.92 -24.35 -14.89
CA LEU A 49 3.09 -25.40 -13.86
C LEU A 49 4.15 -26.42 -14.24
N GLU A 50 4.24 -26.83 -15.52
CA GLU A 50 5.28 -27.75 -15.99
C GLU A 50 6.68 -27.14 -15.93
N PHE A 51 6.80 -25.83 -16.21
CA PHE A 51 8.05 -25.09 -16.06
C PHE A 51 8.49 -25.00 -14.57
N GLN A 52 7.57 -24.75 -13.65
CA GLN A 52 7.83 -24.69 -12.20
C GLN A 52 8.19 -26.05 -11.57
N LYS A 53 7.72 -27.17 -12.15
CA LYS A 53 8.09 -28.52 -11.69
C LYS A 53 9.48 -28.95 -12.14
N LYS A 54 9.93 -28.50 -13.32
CA LYS A 54 11.26 -28.83 -13.86
C LYS A 54 12.38 -27.94 -13.28
N HIS A 55 12.03 -26.78 -12.75
CA HIS A 55 12.95 -25.90 -12.01
C HIS A 55 12.37 -25.64 -10.61
N PRO A 56 12.68 -26.48 -9.60
CA PRO A 56 12.29 -26.19 -8.23
C PRO A 56 13.01 -24.90 -7.83
N LEU A 57 12.24 -23.81 -7.80
CA LEU A 57 12.70 -22.51 -7.39
C LEU A 57 13.32 -22.68 -5.99
N GLU A 58 14.64 -22.48 -5.88
CA GLU A 58 15.23 -22.03 -4.62
C GLU A 58 14.32 -20.94 -4.09
N LYS A 59 13.91 -21.07 -2.82
CA LYS A 59 12.97 -20.18 -2.14
C LYS A 59 13.09 -18.78 -2.71
N PRO A 60 12.07 -18.25 -3.41
CA PRO A 60 12.13 -16.86 -3.74
C PRO A 60 11.94 -16.16 -2.40
N LEU A 61 13.04 -15.68 -1.84
CA LEU A 61 13.06 -14.34 -1.27
C LEU A 61 12.57 -13.44 -2.42
N LYS A 62 11.25 -13.43 -2.65
CA LYS A 62 10.59 -12.35 -3.38
C LYS A 62 10.95 -11.16 -2.54
N LYS A 63 11.98 -10.42 -2.95
CA LYS A 63 12.14 -9.04 -2.53
C LYS A 63 10.74 -8.44 -2.68
N PRO A 64 10.14 -7.87 -1.62
CA PRO A 64 8.87 -7.20 -1.78
C PRO A 64 9.03 -6.21 -2.93
N HIS A 65 7.98 -6.03 -3.73
CA HIS A 65 7.94 -5.06 -4.83
C HIS A 65 8.80 -3.86 -4.44
N LYS A 66 9.94 -3.67 -5.11
CA LYS A 66 10.83 -2.56 -4.80
C LYS A 66 9.99 -1.33 -5.09
N HIS A 67 9.48 -0.65 -4.06
CA HIS A 67 8.66 0.53 -4.25
C HIS A 67 9.53 1.52 -5.01
N SER A 68 9.26 1.71 -6.30
CA SER A 68 10.05 2.61 -7.12
C SER A 68 9.81 4.02 -6.62
N PHE A 69 10.71 4.52 -5.79
CA PHE A 69 10.64 5.86 -5.25
C PHE A 69 10.95 6.87 -6.36
N LEU A 70 9.92 7.50 -6.90
CA LEU A 70 10.04 8.63 -7.81
C LEU A 70 9.72 9.92 -7.05
N ALA A 71 10.72 10.79 -6.95
CA ALA A 71 10.60 12.14 -6.43
C ALA A 71 11.65 13.01 -7.15
N ALA A 72 11.31 13.40 -8.38
CA ALA A 72 12.12 14.21 -9.28
C ALA A 72 11.53 15.62 -9.47
N SER A 73 10.27 15.84 -9.08
CA SER A 73 9.64 17.16 -9.15
C SER A 73 10.25 18.14 -8.15
N LYS A 74 10.23 19.44 -8.52
CA LYS A 74 10.62 20.52 -7.59
C LYS A 74 9.72 20.54 -6.35
N ALA A 75 8.43 20.20 -6.52
CA ALA A 75 7.46 20.16 -5.44
C ALA A 75 7.79 19.12 -4.36
N LEU A 76 8.53 18.06 -4.69
CA LEU A 76 8.96 17.04 -3.72
C LEU A 76 10.42 17.17 -3.27
N GLU A 77 11.18 18.13 -3.80
CA GLU A 77 12.61 18.27 -3.50
C GLU A 77 12.84 18.46 -2.00
N GLU A 78 12.10 19.37 -1.38
CA GLU A 78 12.18 19.61 0.06
C GLU A 78 11.73 18.39 0.87
N SER A 79 10.60 17.77 0.51
CA SER A 79 10.08 16.58 1.20
C SER A 79 11.07 15.41 1.13
N LYS A 80 11.71 15.19 -0.02
CA LYS A 80 12.75 14.18 -0.22
C LYS A 80 14.00 14.50 0.60
N ARG A 81 14.42 15.77 0.62
CA ARG A 81 15.57 16.23 1.42
C ARG A 81 15.33 16.01 2.91
N GLN A 82 14.14 16.35 3.41
CA GLN A 82 13.73 16.10 4.79
C GLN A 82 13.69 14.60 5.10
N ALA A 83 13.12 13.78 4.19
CA ALA A 83 13.06 12.33 4.32
C ALA A 83 14.46 11.70 4.44
N LEU A 84 15.42 12.13 3.60
CA LEU A 84 16.82 11.68 3.71
C LEU A 84 17.46 12.11 5.02
N LYS A 85 17.28 13.37 5.42
CA LYS A 85 17.88 13.89 6.66
C LYS A 85 17.36 13.13 7.88
N VAL A 86 16.05 12.91 7.97
CA VAL A 86 15.45 12.19 9.09
C VAL A 86 15.70 10.68 9.03
N ALA A 87 15.94 10.09 7.86
CA ALA A 87 16.26 8.67 7.74
C ALA A 87 17.49 8.29 8.58
N SER A 88 18.48 9.19 8.69
CA SER A 88 19.69 9.01 9.50
C SER A 88 19.48 8.97 11.03
N THR A 89 18.30 9.33 11.52
CA THR A 89 17.94 9.37 12.94
C THR A 89 16.79 8.43 13.26
N ASP A 90 16.50 8.24 14.55
CA ASP A 90 15.32 7.49 15.03
C ASP A 90 14.13 8.40 15.40
N ALA A 91 14.16 9.67 14.96
CA ALA A 91 13.06 10.58 15.20
C ALA A 91 11.77 10.08 14.54
N ASN A 92 10.65 10.30 15.25
CA ASN A 92 9.32 10.00 14.72
C ASN A 92 9.02 10.94 13.54
N VAL A 93 8.43 10.38 12.48
CA VAL A 93 8.09 11.12 11.27
C VAL A 93 6.58 11.14 11.10
N MET A 94 6.02 12.28 10.72
CA MET A 94 4.63 12.42 10.33
C MET A 94 4.55 12.81 8.84
N LEU A 95 4.02 11.91 8.01
CA LEU A 95 3.78 12.13 6.60
C LEU A 95 2.37 12.70 6.39
N LEU A 96 2.31 13.90 5.82
CA LEU A 96 1.08 14.63 5.57
C LEU A 96 0.82 14.72 4.07
N GLY A 97 -0.45 14.64 3.68
CA GLY A 97 -0.86 14.82 2.29
C GLY A 97 -2.12 14.04 1.96
N GLU A 98 -2.71 14.35 0.81
CA GLU A 98 -3.96 13.76 0.35
C GLU A 98 -3.89 12.22 0.23
N SER A 99 -5.05 11.59 0.08
CA SER A 99 -5.08 10.15 -0.21
C SER A 99 -4.40 9.85 -1.54
N GLY A 100 -3.60 8.79 -1.59
CA GLY A 100 -2.95 8.34 -2.82
C GLY A 100 -1.73 9.15 -3.28
N VAL A 101 -1.21 10.12 -2.51
CA VAL A 101 0.00 10.89 -2.89
C VAL A 101 1.33 10.13 -2.80
N GLY A 102 1.33 8.94 -2.19
CA GLY A 102 2.53 8.11 -2.00
C GLY A 102 3.16 8.20 -0.61
N LYS A 103 2.36 8.42 0.45
CA LYS A 103 2.85 8.43 1.84
C LYS A 103 3.58 7.13 2.21
N GLU A 104 3.03 5.98 1.85
CA GLU A 104 3.68 4.68 2.08
C GLU A 104 5.02 4.55 1.33
N VAL A 105 5.12 5.08 0.11
CA VAL A 105 6.37 5.09 -0.68
C VAL A 105 7.44 5.95 0.00
N PHE A 106 7.06 7.08 0.60
CA PHE A 106 7.96 7.87 1.44
C PHE A 106 8.36 7.15 2.73
N ALA A 107 7.44 6.42 3.38
CA ALA A 107 7.77 5.65 4.58
C ALA A 107 8.79 4.55 4.29
N HIS A 108 8.62 3.82 3.19
CA HIS A 108 9.61 2.85 2.71
C HIS A 108 10.95 3.51 2.41
N PHE A 109 10.95 4.63 1.69
CA PHE A 109 12.17 5.37 1.37
C PHE A 109 12.95 5.77 2.63
N ILE A 110 12.26 6.29 3.66
CA ILE A 110 12.88 6.66 4.94
C ILE A 110 13.48 5.43 5.63
N HIS A 111 12.75 4.31 5.65
CA HIS A 111 13.23 3.07 6.26
C HIS A 111 14.46 2.52 5.53
N GLU A 112 14.44 2.44 4.20
CA GLU A 112 15.53 1.95 3.36
C GLU A 112 16.82 2.78 3.51
N HIS A 113 16.70 4.07 3.80
CA HIS A 113 17.85 4.97 4.03
C HIS A 113 18.22 5.12 5.50
N SER A 114 17.62 4.33 6.39
CA SER A 114 17.89 4.37 7.83
C SER A 114 18.90 3.34 8.30
N GLN A 115 19.36 3.51 9.55
CA GLN A 115 20.16 2.51 10.25
C GLN A 115 19.39 1.19 10.46
N ARG A 116 18.06 1.21 10.31
CA ARG A 116 17.16 0.06 10.49
C ARG A 116 16.75 -0.60 9.17
N SER A 117 17.35 -0.23 8.05
CA SER A 117 17.04 -0.75 6.70
C SER A 117 17.14 -2.28 6.52
N LYS A 118 17.87 -2.97 7.41
CA LYS A 118 17.98 -4.44 7.44
C LYS A 118 17.01 -5.11 8.42
N HIS A 119 16.26 -4.32 9.19
CA HIS A 119 15.28 -4.78 10.16
C HIS A 119 13.86 -4.74 9.56
N PRO A 120 12.86 -5.36 10.21
CA PRO A 120 11.49 -5.37 9.69
C PRO A 120 10.92 -3.97 9.47
N PHE A 121 10.17 -3.82 8.38
CA PHE A 121 9.25 -2.72 8.16
C PHE A 121 7.83 -3.28 8.22
N ILE A 122 7.05 -2.84 9.21
CA ILE A 122 5.66 -3.28 9.39
C ILE A 122 4.74 -2.11 9.08
N ALA A 123 3.99 -2.20 7.98
CA ALA A 123 2.96 -1.23 7.61
C ALA A 123 1.59 -1.68 8.11
N ILE A 124 0.84 -0.75 8.68
CA ILE A 124 -0.50 -0.98 9.22
C ILE A 124 -1.38 0.20 8.82
N ASN A 125 -2.46 -0.08 8.12
CA ASN A 125 -3.50 0.90 7.83
C ASN A 125 -4.59 0.78 8.91
N MET A 126 -4.79 1.84 9.69
CA MET A 126 -5.71 1.82 10.84
C MET A 126 -7.17 1.59 10.41
N SER A 127 -7.56 2.09 9.24
CA SER A 127 -8.91 1.99 8.70
C SER A 127 -9.23 0.61 8.12
N ALA A 128 -8.21 -0.19 7.79
CA ALA A 128 -8.38 -1.51 7.21
C ALA A 128 -8.66 -2.60 8.26
N ILE A 129 -8.35 -2.35 9.53
CA ILE A 129 -8.54 -3.31 10.63
C ILE A 129 -9.82 -2.95 11.38
N PRO A 130 -10.75 -3.91 11.59
CA PRO A 130 -11.92 -3.66 12.42
C PRO A 130 -11.53 -3.16 13.81
N GLU A 131 -12.20 -2.12 14.30
CA GLU A 131 -11.89 -1.47 15.59
C GLU A 131 -11.74 -2.47 16.75
N HIS A 132 -12.64 -3.44 16.84
CA HIS A 132 -12.63 -4.47 17.89
C HIS A 132 -11.41 -5.42 17.84
N LEU A 133 -10.72 -5.52 16.70
CA LEU A 133 -9.51 -6.33 16.55
C LEU A 133 -8.23 -5.51 16.66
N LEU A 134 -8.30 -4.21 16.39
CA LEU A 134 -7.13 -3.34 16.26
C LEU A 134 -6.21 -3.42 17.49
N GLU A 135 -6.78 -3.41 18.69
CA GLU A 135 -6.00 -3.53 19.91
C GLU A 135 -5.23 -4.86 20.00
N SER A 136 -5.93 -5.98 19.75
CA SER A 136 -5.33 -7.31 19.80
C SER A 136 -4.26 -7.53 18.72
N GLU A 137 -4.42 -6.91 17.55
CA GLU A 137 -3.42 -6.94 16.48
C GLU A 137 -2.17 -6.13 16.85
N LEU A 138 -2.35 -4.92 17.37
CA LEU A 138 -1.24 -4.02 17.72
C LEU A 138 -0.42 -4.54 18.91
N PHE A 139 -1.09 -4.91 19.99
CA PHE A 139 -0.48 -5.23 21.28
C PHE A 139 -0.30 -6.73 21.54
N GLY A 140 -1.02 -7.59 20.79
CA GLY A 140 -1.06 -9.01 21.08
C GLY A 140 -1.86 -9.34 22.34
N TYR A 141 -1.99 -10.63 22.63
CA TYR A 141 -2.77 -11.11 23.77
C TYR A 141 -2.19 -12.40 24.34
N GLN A 142 -2.41 -12.61 25.64
CA GLN A 142 -2.15 -13.88 26.29
C GLN A 142 -3.32 -14.85 26.14
N LYS A 143 -3.06 -16.14 26.36
CA LYS A 143 -4.13 -17.14 26.43
C LYS A 143 -5.13 -16.74 27.53
N GLY A 144 -6.42 -16.76 27.20
CA GLY A 144 -7.51 -16.41 28.12
C GLY A 144 -7.76 -14.91 28.29
N ALA A 145 -7.18 -14.04 27.47
CA ALA A 145 -7.44 -12.60 27.51
C ALA A 145 -8.90 -12.23 27.14
N PHE A 146 -9.54 -13.04 26.29
CA PHE A 146 -10.95 -12.96 25.91
C PHE A 146 -11.45 -14.37 25.52
N THR A 147 -12.75 -14.54 25.30
CA THR A 147 -13.41 -15.84 25.10
C THR A 147 -12.74 -16.71 24.03
N ASP A 148 -12.32 -16.10 22.92
CA ASP A 148 -11.70 -16.79 21.78
C ASP A 148 -10.15 -16.86 21.85
N ALA A 149 -9.53 -16.40 22.94
CA ALA A 149 -8.07 -16.36 23.10
C ALA A 149 -7.50 -17.74 23.49
N ILE A 150 -7.60 -18.71 22.58
CA ILE A 150 -7.21 -20.12 22.80
C ILE A 150 -5.68 -20.28 22.95
N ALA A 151 -4.91 -19.44 22.25
CA ALA A 151 -3.45 -19.43 22.27
C ALA A 151 -2.93 -17.98 22.35
N PRO A 152 -1.74 -17.72 22.92
CA PRO A 152 -1.17 -16.38 22.92
C PRO A 152 -0.80 -15.94 21.50
N LYS A 153 -0.94 -14.64 21.21
CA LYS A 153 -0.54 -14.02 19.94
C LYS A 153 0.39 -12.84 20.21
N MET A 154 1.50 -12.79 19.48
CA MET A 154 2.43 -11.66 19.48
C MET A 154 1.81 -10.48 18.70
N GLY A 155 1.92 -9.27 19.26
CA GLY A 155 1.44 -8.04 18.61
C GLY A 155 2.35 -7.56 17.48
N LEU A 156 1.82 -6.66 16.66
CA LEU A 156 2.57 -5.99 15.59
C LEU A 156 3.71 -5.11 16.13
N PHE A 157 3.54 -4.48 17.29
CA PHE A 157 4.64 -3.72 17.91
C PHE A 157 5.83 -4.60 18.30
N GLU A 158 5.58 -5.79 18.84
CA GLU A 158 6.66 -6.76 19.15
C GLU A 158 7.30 -7.30 17.87
N SER A 159 6.48 -7.56 16.85
CA SER A 159 6.95 -8.06 15.56
C SER A 159 7.85 -7.04 14.85
N ALA A 160 7.62 -5.74 15.09
CA ALA A 160 8.40 -4.64 14.53
C ALA A 160 9.70 -4.35 15.31
N ASN A 161 10.00 -5.10 16.37
CA ASN A 161 11.14 -4.83 17.23
C ASN A 161 12.47 -4.74 16.45
N LYS A 162 13.30 -3.76 16.81
CA LYS A 162 14.49 -3.25 16.11
C LYS A 162 14.24 -2.58 14.76
N GLY A 163 13.01 -2.66 14.24
CA GLY A 163 12.61 -2.18 12.93
C GLY A 163 11.85 -0.86 12.95
N THR A 164 11.01 -0.71 11.93
CA THR A 164 10.15 0.45 11.73
C THR A 164 8.71 0.02 11.65
N ILE A 165 7.84 0.75 12.34
CA ILE A 165 6.40 0.63 12.18
C ILE A 165 5.86 1.84 11.42
N PHE A 166 5.12 1.57 10.37
CA PHE A 166 4.40 2.57 9.60
C PHE A 166 2.91 2.52 9.93
N LEU A 167 2.40 3.60 10.53
CA LEU A 167 1.01 3.75 10.92
C LEU A 167 0.30 4.64 9.92
N ASP A 168 -0.32 4.03 8.90
CA ASP A 168 -1.10 4.75 7.90
C ASP A 168 -2.51 5.05 8.41
N GLU A 169 -3.03 6.21 7.99
CA GLU A 169 -4.33 6.75 8.44
C GLU A 169 -4.44 6.82 9.98
N ILE A 170 -3.38 7.31 10.64
CA ILE A 170 -3.31 7.34 12.13
C ILE A 170 -4.47 8.11 12.78
N ALA A 171 -5.07 9.06 12.07
CA ALA A 171 -6.23 9.82 12.54
C ALA A 171 -7.49 8.97 12.75
N GLU A 172 -7.55 7.78 12.14
CA GLU A 172 -8.66 6.83 12.26
C GLU A 172 -8.47 5.88 13.45
N MET A 173 -7.39 6.04 14.23
CA MET A 173 -7.21 5.26 15.46
C MET A 173 -8.28 5.65 16.51
N PRO A 174 -9.02 4.67 17.06
CA PRO A 174 -9.98 4.89 18.14
C PRO A 174 -9.37 5.64 19.32
N PHE A 175 -10.09 6.63 19.85
CA PHE A 175 -9.60 7.53 20.91
C PHE A 175 -9.08 6.79 22.14
N GLN A 176 -9.72 5.68 22.52
CA GLN A 176 -9.33 4.86 23.67
C GLN A 176 -7.91 4.26 23.51
N LEU A 177 -7.55 3.85 22.29
CA LEU A 177 -6.26 3.24 21.97
C LEU A 177 -5.12 4.26 21.85
N GLN A 178 -5.43 5.53 21.58
CA GLN A 178 -4.43 6.59 21.48
C GLN A 178 -3.63 6.77 22.78
N SER A 179 -4.27 6.57 23.94
CA SER A 179 -3.59 6.60 25.24
C SER A 179 -2.56 5.47 25.41
N LYS A 180 -2.87 4.27 24.90
CA LYS A 180 -1.94 3.14 24.90
C LYS A 180 -0.80 3.38 23.92
N LEU A 181 -1.10 3.84 22.70
CA LEU A 181 -0.08 4.20 21.72
C LEU A 181 0.88 5.25 22.24
N LEU A 182 0.38 6.28 22.94
CA LEU A 182 1.21 7.32 23.56
C LEU A 182 2.26 6.70 24.49
N ARG A 183 1.87 5.74 25.34
CA ARG A 183 2.80 5.01 26.22
C ARG A 183 3.82 4.22 25.42
N VAL A 184 3.42 3.54 24.35
CA VAL A 184 4.38 2.82 23.49
C VAL A 184 5.40 3.77 22.86
N VAL A 185 4.94 4.93 22.39
CA VAL A 185 5.81 5.92 21.75
C VAL A 185 6.80 6.54 22.74
N GLN A 186 6.37 6.79 23.98
CA GLN A 186 7.17 7.42 25.03
C GLN A 186 8.08 6.43 25.77
N GLU A 187 7.48 5.39 26.35
CA GLU A 187 8.15 4.45 27.26
C GLU A 187 8.84 3.31 26.52
N LYS A 188 8.51 3.11 25.22
CA LYS A 188 9.02 1.99 24.41
C LYS A 188 8.72 0.65 25.07
N GLU A 189 7.57 0.54 25.70
CA GLU A 189 7.04 -0.65 26.35
C GLU A 189 5.61 -0.92 25.90
N ILE A 190 5.26 -2.21 25.86
CA ILE A 190 3.90 -2.66 25.60
C ILE A 190 3.45 -3.64 26.67
N THR A 191 2.14 -3.75 26.85
CA THR A 191 1.52 -4.78 27.68
C THR A 191 0.50 -5.52 26.83
N ARG A 192 0.63 -6.84 26.75
CA ARG A 192 -0.33 -7.69 26.02
C ARG A 192 -1.68 -7.66 26.72
N LEU A 193 -2.74 -7.92 25.96
CA LEU A 193 -4.09 -8.03 26.53
C LEU A 193 -4.14 -9.25 27.45
N GLY A 194 -4.74 -9.07 28.63
CA GLY A 194 -4.79 -10.10 29.67
C GLY A 194 -3.46 -10.39 30.36
N ASP A 195 -2.42 -9.56 30.15
CA ASP A 195 -1.14 -9.65 30.83
C ASP A 195 -0.90 -8.41 31.70
N ASN A 196 -0.08 -8.57 32.74
CA ASN A 196 0.41 -7.47 33.58
C ASN A 196 1.90 -7.19 33.35
N LYS A 197 2.58 -8.02 32.55
CA LYS A 197 4.00 -7.86 32.25
C LYS A 197 4.20 -6.90 31.09
N SER A 198 4.97 -5.85 31.32
CA SER A 198 5.47 -4.99 30.25
C SER A 198 6.63 -5.65 29.51
N VAL A 199 6.65 -5.47 28.19
CA VAL A 199 7.71 -5.92 27.29
C VAL A 199 8.34 -4.69 26.64
N LYS A 200 9.66 -4.53 26.80
CA LYS A 200 10.42 -3.48 26.11
C LYS A 200 10.51 -3.78 24.62
N ILE A 201 10.29 -2.74 23.82
CA ILE A 201 10.43 -2.77 22.36
C ILE A 201 11.38 -1.66 21.92
N ASP A 202 12.07 -1.88 20.81
CA ASP A 202 12.89 -0.86 20.15
C ASP A 202 12.33 -0.63 18.76
N VAL A 203 11.41 0.32 18.61
CA VAL A 203 10.71 0.56 17.34
C VAL A 203 10.76 2.03 16.97
N ARG A 204 11.10 2.29 15.71
CA ARG A 204 10.96 3.61 15.08
C ARG A 204 9.56 3.78 14.51
N PHE A 205 8.92 4.92 14.75
CA PHE A 205 7.58 5.23 14.25
C PHE A 205 7.64 6.17 13.05
N ILE A 206 6.91 5.79 12.00
CA ILE A 206 6.52 6.67 10.90
C ILE A 206 5.00 6.65 10.86
N SER A 207 4.35 7.80 10.91
CA SER A 207 2.88 7.90 10.84
C SER A 207 2.47 8.65 9.60
N ALA A 208 1.29 8.37 9.07
CA ALA A 208 0.71 9.07 7.93
C ALA A 208 -0.74 9.43 8.17
N THR A 209 -1.16 10.58 7.65
CA THR A 209 -2.57 11.00 7.65
C THR A 209 -2.87 11.94 6.50
N ASN A 210 -4.11 11.89 6.00
CA ASN A 210 -4.72 12.88 5.11
C ASN A 210 -5.75 13.76 5.84
N ALA A 211 -6.05 13.49 7.11
CA ALA A 211 -7.03 14.22 7.88
C ALA A 211 -6.50 15.58 8.36
N ASN A 212 -7.41 16.53 8.60
CA ASN A 212 -7.07 17.77 9.28
C ASN A 212 -6.90 17.51 10.78
N MET A 213 -5.65 17.31 11.21
CA MET A 213 -5.35 17.01 12.62
C MET A 213 -5.76 18.13 13.58
N LYS A 214 -5.79 19.39 13.13
CA LYS A 214 -6.24 20.50 13.98
C LYS A 214 -7.73 20.37 14.32
N GLU A 215 -8.54 20.01 13.33
CA GLU A 215 -9.97 19.76 13.52
C GLU A 215 -10.21 18.53 14.39
N LYS A 216 -9.52 17.41 14.12
CA LYS A 216 -9.62 16.18 14.92
C LYS A 216 -9.24 16.39 16.39
N ILE A 217 -8.26 17.23 16.67
CA ILE A 217 -7.87 17.59 18.04
C ILE A 217 -8.94 18.49 18.69
N ALA A 218 -9.41 19.51 17.96
CA ALA A 218 -10.46 20.40 18.45
C ALA A 218 -11.78 19.67 18.74
N SER A 219 -12.13 18.64 17.96
CA SER A 219 -13.31 17.79 18.17
C SER A 219 -13.11 16.69 19.22
N LYS A 220 -11.92 16.60 19.85
CA LYS A 220 -11.54 15.54 20.81
C LYS A 220 -11.58 14.12 20.22
N GLU A 221 -11.47 13.99 18.90
CA GLU A 221 -11.30 12.71 18.23
C GLU A 221 -9.84 12.24 18.22
N PHE A 222 -8.89 13.16 18.36
CA PHE A 222 -7.47 12.85 18.46
C PHE A 222 -6.80 13.58 19.62
N ARG A 223 -5.94 12.89 20.37
CA ARG A 223 -5.22 13.47 21.49
C ARG A 223 -4.06 14.35 21.01
N GLU A 224 -4.04 15.57 21.53
CA GLU A 224 -2.99 16.54 21.25
C GLU A 224 -1.60 16.07 21.71
N ASP A 225 -1.51 15.43 22.88
CA ASP A 225 -0.26 14.92 23.43
C ASP A 225 0.39 13.82 22.56
N LEU A 226 -0.42 12.91 22.02
CA LEU A 226 0.00 11.90 21.06
C LEU A 226 0.45 12.55 19.74
N PHE A 227 -0.30 13.51 19.24
CA PHE A 227 0.02 14.18 17.99
C PHE A 227 1.41 14.80 18.03
N PHE A 228 1.73 15.56 19.09
CA PHE A 228 3.05 16.17 19.25
C PHE A 228 4.19 15.16 19.40
N ARG A 229 3.92 13.97 19.97
CA ARG A 229 4.94 12.91 20.05
C ARG A 229 5.18 12.19 18.73
N LEU A 230 4.17 12.08 17.88
CA LEU A 230 4.31 11.49 16.55
C LEU A 230 4.89 12.49 15.53
N GLN A 231 4.52 13.76 15.62
CA GLN A 231 4.89 14.82 14.67
C GLN A 231 6.21 15.52 15.06
N ILE A 232 7.27 14.76 15.34
CA ILE A 232 8.59 15.38 15.59
C ILE A 232 9.16 15.97 14.30
N VAL A 233 9.08 15.22 13.19
CA VAL A 233 9.44 15.72 11.86
C VAL A 233 8.23 15.60 10.93
N PRO A 234 7.51 16.71 10.65
CA PRO A 234 6.47 16.72 9.65
C PRO A 234 7.07 16.78 8.24
N ILE A 235 6.58 15.93 7.33
CA ILE A 235 6.91 15.95 5.90
C ILE A 235 5.61 16.00 5.12
N THR A 236 5.38 17.11 4.43
CA THR A 236 4.22 17.28 3.55
C THR A 236 4.55 16.78 2.16
N ILE A 237 3.69 15.94 1.58
CA ILE A 237 3.84 15.37 0.25
C ILE A 237 2.81 16.03 -0.66
N ALA A 238 3.30 16.75 -1.67
CA ALA A 238 2.48 17.49 -2.60
C ALA A 238 1.56 16.55 -3.42
N PRO A 239 0.33 16.98 -3.75
CA PRO A 239 -0.58 16.24 -4.62
C PRO A 239 -0.04 16.17 -6.05
N LEU A 240 -0.52 15.19 -6.82
CA LEU A 240 -0.03 14.88 -8.17
C LEU A 240 -0.19 16.07 -9.14
N ARG A 241 -1.25 16.87 -8.97
CA ARG A 241 -1.50 18.10 -9.75
C ARG A 241 -0.44 19.20 -9.57
N GLU A 242 0.34 19.15 -8.50
CA GLU A 242 1.45 20.10 -8.25
C GLU A 242 2.82 19.55 -8.72
N ARG A 243 2.85 18.33 -9.26
CA ARG A 243 4.05 17.62 -9.73
C ARG A 243 3.79 16.94 -11.08
N VAL A 244 3.25 17.72 -12.01
CA VAL A 244 2.80 17.29 -13.35
C VAL A 244 3.92 16.58 -14.12
N GLU A 245 5.17 17.00 -13.92
CA GLU A 245 6.36 16.39 -14.53
C GLU A 245 6.59 14.92 -14.14
N GLU A 246 5.96 14.44 -13.07
CA GLU A 246 6.07 13.04 -12.61
C GLU A 246 4.97 12.13 -13.16
N ILE A 247 3.90 12.68 -13.74
CA ILE A 247 2.75 11.89 -14.20
C ILE A 247 3.19 10.86 -15.25
N LEU A 248 3.88 11.28 -16.31
CA LEU A 248 4.30 10.37 -17.38
C LEU A 248 5.37 9.36 -16.90
N PRO A 249 6.44 9.74 -16.18
CA PRO A 249 7.38 8.78 -15.63
C PRO A 249 6.71 7.71 -14.75
N ILE A 250 5.78 8.09 -13.87
CA ILE A 250 5.03 7.14 -13.03
C ILE A 250 4.18 6.22 -13.90
N ALA A 251 3.47 6.78 -14.88
CA ALA A 251 2.61 6.02 -15.79
C ALA A 251 3.40 5.01 -16.61
N GLU A 252 4.57 5.38 -17.14
CA GLU A 252 5.42 4.50 -17.95
C GLU A 252 6.01 3.35 -17.14
N ILE A 253 6.49 3.63 -15.92
CA ILE A 253 6.98 2.59 -15.01
C ILE A 253 5.87 1.59 -14.71
N LYS A 254 4.68 2.09 -14.33
CA LYS A 254 3.53 1.22 -14.05
C LYS A 254 3.07 0.45 -15.28
N LEU A 255 3.05 1.06 -16.45
CA LEU A 255 2.67 0.40 -17.70
C LEU A 255 3.60 -0.79 -17.97
N LYS A 256 4.90 -0.59 -17.84
CA LYS A 256 5.89 -1.65 -17.99
C LYS A 256 5.68 -2.77 -16.97
N GLU A 257 5.51 -2.44 -15.69
CA GLU A 257 5.24 -3.42 -14.64
C GLU A 257 3.99 -4.26 -14.92
N VAL A 258 2.91 -3.63 -15.40
CA VAL A 258 1.65 -4.29 -15.73
C VAL A 258 1.80 -5.18 -16.97
N CYS A 259 2.47 -4.69 -18.02
CA CYS A 259 2.77 -5.48 -19.22
C CYS A 259 3.59 -6.73 -18.88
N ASP A 260 4.61 -6.59 -18.03
CA ASP A 260 5.46 -7.71 -17.59
C ASP A 260 4.67 -8.69 -16.71
N ALA A 261 3.84 -8.19 -15.78
CA ALA A 261 3.05 -9.03 -14.87
C ALA A 261 1.99 -9.86 -15.62
N TYR A 262 1.26 -9.25 -16.56
CA TYR A 262 0.17 -9.89 -17.29
C TYR A 262 0.59 -10.49 -18.64
N HIS A 263 1.87 -10.34 -19.03
CA HIS A 263 2.44 -10.81 -20.30
C HIS A 263 1.72 -10.24 -21.53
N LEU A 264 1.43 -8.94 -21.51
CA LEU A 264 0.64 -8.25 -22.55
C LEU A 264 1.47 -7.77 -23.75
N GLY A 265 2.77 -8.04 -23.75
CA GLY A 265 3.73 -7.43 -24.67
C GLY A 265 4.03 -5.96 -24.33
N PRO A 266 5.07 -5.36 -24.93
CA PRO A 266 5.40 -3.96 -24.70
C PRO A 266 4.30 -3.06 -25.24
N LYS A 267 3.86 -2.11 -24.41
CA LYS A 267 2.88 -1.08 -24.78
C LYS A 267 3.45 0.31 -24.54
N SER A 268 2.91 1.31 -25.24
CA SER A 268 3.23 2.73 -25.08
C SER A 268 1.98 3.59 -25.11
N PHE A 269 2.04 4.81 -24.54
CA PHE A 269 0.96 5.79 -24.69
C PHE A 269 1.07 6.52 -26.02
N SER A 270 -0.05 6.72 -26.71
CA SER A 270 -0.10 7.65 -27.84
C SER A 270 0.09 9.10 -27.36
N LYS A 271 0.41 10.02 -28.28
CA LYS A 271 0.55 11.44 -27.96
C LYS A 271 -0.72 12.04 -27.34
N SER A 272 -1.90 11.62 -27.81
CA SER A 272 -3.19 12.07 -27.24
C SER A 272 -3.42 11.51 -25.85
N ALA A 273 -3.12 10.23 -25.62
CA ALA A 273 -3.20 9.62 -24.28
C ALA A 273 -2.25 10.32 -23.30
N ALA A 274 -0.99 10.53 -23.67
CA ALA A 274 -0.01 11.22 -22.82
C ALA A 274 -0.45 12.65 -22.47
N LYS A 275 -0.97 13.41 -23.45
CA LYS A 275 -1.52 14.75 -23.21
C LYS A 275 -2.70 14.70 -22.24
N ARG A 276 -3.62 13.76 -22.42
CA ARG A 276 -4.79 13.62 -21.54
C ARG A 276 -4.40 13.26 -20.11
N LEU A 277 -3.38 12.42 -19.92
CA LEU A 277 -2.83 12.10 -18.59
C LEU A 277 -2.28 13.35 -17.89
N LEU A 278 -1.62 14.25 -18.61
CA LEU A 278 -1.06 15.49 -18.05
C LEU A 278 -2.13 16.54 -17.70
N GLU A 279 -3.23 16.58 -18.45
CA GLU A 279 -4.31 17.57 -18.25
C GLU A 279 -5.33 17.16 -17.17
N TYR A 280 -5.34 15.88 -16.76
CA TYR A 280 -6.28 15.39 -15.76
C TYR A 280 -5.89 15.84 -14.34
N SER A 281 -6.89 16.16 -13.52
CA SER A 281 -6.68 16.77 -12.19
C SER A 281 -6.19 15.80 -11.11
N TRP A 282 -6.32 14.49 -11.32
CA TRP A 282 -5.85 13.42 -10.42
C TRP A 282 -6.24 13.61 -8.94
N HIS A 283 -7.54 13.67 -8.64
CA HIS A 283 -8.01 13.84 -7.26
C HIS A 283 -7.66 12.65 -6.36
N GLY A 284 -7.58 11.44 -6.91
CA GLY A 284 -7.05 10.25 -6.22
C GLY A 284 -5.52 10.10 -6.35
N ASN A 285 -4.84 11.12 -6.86
CA ASN A 285 -3.39 11.25 -6.96
C ASN A 285 -2.74 10.04 -7.67
N VAL A 286 -1.61 9.56 -7.16
CA VAL A 286 -0.86 8.46 -7.79
C VAL A 286 -1.65 7.15 -7.73
N ARG A 287 -2.41 6.90 -6.66
CA ARG A 287 -3.24 5.68 -6.57
C ARG A 287 -4.25 5.60 -7.72
N GLU A 288 -4.89 6.71 -8.06
CA GLU A 288 -5.79 6.80 -9.21
C GLU A 288 -5.05 6.62 -10.54
N LEU A 289 -3.93 7.32 -10.74
CA LEU A 289 -3.09 7.18 -11.93
C LEU A 289 -2.69 5.74 -12.19
N LEU A 290 -2.17 5.04 -11.17
CA LEU A 290 -1.75 3.66 -11.28
C LEU A 290 -2.93 2.74 -11.66
N GLY A 291 -4.12 3.00 -11.10
CA GLY A 291 -5.33 2.26 -11.44
C GLY A 291 -5.81 2.52 -12.86
N VAL A 292 -5.72 3.77 -13.34
CA VAL A 292 -6.05 4.13 -14.73
C VAL A 292 -5.11 3.45 -15.71
N VAL A 293 -3.80 3.53 -15.47
CA VAL A 293 -2.78 2.92 -16.33
C VAL A 293 -2.93 1.40 -16.36
N GLU A 294 -3.17 0.76 -15.22
CA GLU A 294 -3.38 -0.69 -15.16
C GLU A 294 -4.61 -1.12 -15.97
N ARG A 295 -5.74 -0.41 -15.83
CA ARG A 295 -6.93 -0.67 -16.65
C ARG A 295 -6.66 -0.47 -18.13
N ALA A 296 -6.02 0.64 -18.51
CA ALA A 296 -5.74 0.96 -19.90
C ALA A 296 -4.82 -0.08 -20.56
N ALA A 297 -3.81 -0.57 -19.83
CA ALA A 297 -2.92 -1.62 -20.31
C ALA A 297 -3.67 -2.94 -20.58
N ILE A 298 -4.59 -3.33 -19.68
CA ILE A 298 -5.37 -4.58 -19.79
C ILE A 298 -6.41 -4.50 -20.91
N LEU A 299 -7.13 -3.38 -21.03
CA LEU A 299 -8.28 -3.25 -21.92
C LEU A 299 -7.94 -2.78 -23.34
N SER A 300 -6.75 -2.20 -23.56
CA SER A 300 -6.33 -1.80 -24.90
C SER A 300 -6.04 -3.02 -25.79
N GLU A 301 -6.55 -3.00 -27.01
CA GLU A 301 -6.37 -4.08 -27.99
C GLU A 301 -5.00 -4.00 -28.70
N GLY A 302 -4.39 -2.81 -28.77
CA GLY A 302 -3.14 -2.55 -29.48
C GLY A 302 -1.91 -2.37 -28.58
N ALA A 303 -0.74 -2.26 -29.22
CA ALA A 303 0.52 -1.89 -28.55
C ALA A 303 0.53 -0.41 -28.13
N GLU A 304 -0.23 0.44 -28.80
CA GLU A 304 -0.34 1.86 -28.47
C GLU A 304 -1.68 2.14 -27.78
N ILE A 305 -1.63 2.59 -26.52
CA ILE A 305 -2.77 3.00 -25.70
C ILE A 305 -3.26 4.37 -26.19
N GLN A 306 -4.50 4.42 -26.65
CA GLN A 306 -5.13 5.64 -27.13
C GLN A 306 -5.85 6.38 -25.99
N GLU A 307 -6.18 7.65 -26.21
CA GLU A 307 -6.89 8.47 -25.22
C GLU A 307 -8.20 7.81 -24.73
N LYS A 308 -8.96 7.19 -25.64
CA LYS A 308 -10.20 6.46 -25.33
C LYS A 308 -9.99 5.28 -24.37
N ASP A 309 -8.79 4.70 -24.35
CA ASP A 309 -8.45 3.52 -23.55
C ASP A 309 -8.11 3.90 -22.10
N LEU A 310 -7.98 5.19 -21.78
CA LEU A 310 -7.74 5.67 -20.42
C LEU A 310 -9.01 5.63 -19.55
N PHE A 311 -10.20 5.66 -20.19
CA PHE A 311 -11.49 5.70 -19.50
C PHE A 311 -11.55 6.79 -18.40
N LEU A 312 -10.99 7.96 -18.68
CA LEU A 312 -11.03 9.12 -17.78
C LEU A 312 -12.34 9.86 -17.98
N GLU A 313 -13.08 10.07 -16.89
CA GLU A 313 -14.26 10.95 -16.90
C GLU A 313 -13.83 12.41 -17.12
N ARG A 314 -14.76 13.26 -17.57
CA ARG A 314 -14.46 14.68 -17.83
C ARG A 314 -14.39 15.50 -16.55
#